data_AF-A0A4R3JGX5-F1
#
_entry.id   AF-A0A4R3JGX5-F1
#
_cell.length_a   1.000
_cell.length_b   1.000
_cell.length_c   1.000
_cell.angle_alpha   90.00
_cell.angle_beta   90.00
_cell.angle_gamma   90.00
#
_symmetry.space_group_name_H-M   'P 1'
#
loop_
_entity.id
_entity.type
_entity.pdbx_description
1 polymer ?
#
loop_
_entity_poly.entity_id
_entity_poly.type
_entity_poly.pdbx_seq_one_letter_code
_entity_poly.pdbx_strand_id
1 'polypeptide(L)'
;MSLPPLPPPPPFPFRRTAGAPGDEPPPPARRPPLAQKHAVYADTHARAAYTPGYSRFVAWMKIVLPLIAVMLLAMVAAWPYLQRKDNLFRLGFSALTMSDTETSGMVNVRYVGTDGKGQPFSVTADLARSSDKSAAVIDLELPKADITLKDGSWVALTADTGRYLRAKGVLDLKGKVNVFHDSGYELKTDAAELNLKQGTVVSHTTVRGQGPIGEIRSQGMTLFDKGKTIVFTGKTYLTLYPGPRKGPRVSGGTQQ
;
A
#
# COMPACT_ATOMS: atom_id res chain seq x y z
N MET A 1 -40.79 6.60 -2.72
CA MET A 1 -41.03 5.39 -1.91
C MET A 1 -40.42 5.61 -0.54
N SER A 2 -41.26 5.62 0.47
CA SER A 2 -41.00 5.97 1.87
C SER A 2 -40.41 4.79 2.66
N LEU A 3 -39.44 5.07 3.52
CA LEU A 3 -38.86 4.11 4.48
C LEU A 3 -39.86 3.79 5.61
N PRO A 4 -39.98 2.53 6.06
CA PRO A 4 -40.85 2.16 7.18
C PRO A 4 -40.20 2.48 8.55
N PRO A 5 -41.01 2.71 9.61
CA PRO A 5 -40.52 3.09 10.94
C PRO A 5 -40.02 1.92 11.80
N LEU A 6 -39.11 2.23 12.74
CA LEU A 6 -38.47 1.29 13.68
C LEU A 6 -39.43 0.76 14.78
N PRO A 7 -39.27 -0.49 15.26
CA PRO A 7 -40.08 -1.04 16.36
C PRO A 7 -39.56 -0.67 17.77
N PRO A 8 -40.43 -0.67 18.81
CA PRO A 8 -40.07 -0.31 20.19
C PRO A 8 -39.40 -1.45 21.00
N PRO A 9 -38.63 -1.13 22.07
CA PRO A 9 -37.91 -2.11 22.87
C PRO A 9 -38.79 -2.89 23.88
N PRO A 10 -38.37 -4.12 24.29
CA PRO A 10 -39.13 -4.98 25.18
C PRO A 10 -39.02 -4.62 26.68
N PRO A 11 -39.98 -5.04 27.53
CA PRO A 11 -39.98 -4.77 28.97
C PRO A 11 -39.20 -5.82 29.79
N PHE A 12 -38.62 -5.39 30.92
CA PHE A 12 -37.93 -6.25 31.90
C PHE A 12 -38.90 -7.01 32.82
N PRO A 13 -38.64 -8.28 33.18
CA PRO A 13 -39.35 -8.94 34.27
C PRO A 13 -38.60 -8.86 35.62
N PHE A 14 -39.29 -8.36 36.64
CA PHE A 14 -39.01 -8.66 38.05
C PHE A 14 -39.74 -9.94 38.45
N ARG A 15 -39.09 -10.86 39.18
CA ARG A 15 -39.81 -11.75 40.12
C ARG A 15 -38.95 -12.25 41.28
N ARG A 16 -39.55 -12.07 42.47
CA ARG A 16 -39.20 -12.50 43.82
C ARG A 16 -39.88 -13.85 44.13
N THR A 17 -39.24 -14.71 44.94
CA THR A 17 -39.77 -15.63 46.02
C THR A 17 -38.65 -16.65 46.35
N ALA A 18 -38.05 -16.74 47.54
CA ALA A 18 -38.54 -17.07 48.89
C ALA A 18 -39.06 -18.52 49.03
N GLY A 19 -38.42 -19.32 49.90
CA GLY A 19 -38.93 -20.62 50.39
C GLY A 19 -37.85 -21.60 50.85
N ALA A 20 -37.46 -21.52 52.14
CA ALA A 20 -36.90 -22.65 52.91
C ALA A 20 -38.08 -23.54 53.40
N PRO A 21 -37.88 -24.77 53.92
CA PRO A 21 -37.44 -24.92 55.32
C PRO A 21 -36.71 -26.25 55.68
N GLY A 22 -36.08 -26.24 56.86
CA GLY A 22 -36.11 -27.38 57.78
C GLY A 22 -34.96 -28.39 57.69
N ASP A 23 -34.03 -28.30 58.65
CA ASP A 23 -33.64 -29.44 59.47
C ASP A 23 -33.03 -28.91 60.79
N GLU A 24 -33.60 -29.37 61.90
CA GLU A 24 -33.25 -29.07 63.30
C GLU A 24 -32.17 -30.05 63.84
N PRO A 25 -31.62 -29.85 65.07
CA PRO A 25 -30.22 -30.12 65.41
C PRO A 25 -30.04 -31.27 66.44
N PRO A 26 -28.80 -31.51 66.90
CA PRO A 26 -28.56 -32.05 68.24
C PRO A 26 -27.73 -31.12 69.17
N PRO A 27 -27.77 -31.35 70.50
CA PRO A 27 -27.84 -30.32 71.55
C PRO A 27 -26.50 -29.83 72.17
N PRO A 28 -26.52 -28.74 72.97
CA PRO A 28 -25.34 -28.14 73.58
C PRO A 28 -24.91 -28.83 74.89
N ALA A 29 -23.62 -29.18 74.99
CA ALA A 29 -23.02 -29.53 76.26
C ALA A 29 -22.60 -28.25 77.03
N ARG A 30 -23.36 -27.93 78.07
CA ARG A 30 -23.02 -26.91 79.08
C ARG A 30 -21.77 -27.33 79.86
N ARG A 31 -20.74 -26.48 79.89
CA ARG A 31 -19.67 -26.54 80.89
C ARG A 31 -19.97 -25.55 82.02
N PRO A 32 -19.85 -25.92 83.31
CA PRO A 32 -19.92 -24.98 84.43
C PRO A 32 -18.68 -24.07 84.47
N PRO A 33 -18.76 -22.92 85.17
CA PRO A 33 -17.75 -21.88 85.15
C PRO A 33 -16.74 -22.01 86.32
N LEU A 34 -15.68 -21.20 86.24
CA LEU A 34 -14.79 -20.74 87.33
C LEU A 34 -13.58 -21.61 87.69
N ALA A 35 -12.41 -21.15 87.24
CA ALA A 35 -11.17 -21.04 88.03
C ALA A 35 -10.20 -20.14 87.22
N GLN A 36 -10.32 -18.82 87.33
CA GLN A 36 -9.52 -18.01 88.26
C GLN A 36 -8.02 -18.33 88.18
N LYS A 37 -7.29 -17.55 87.39
CA LYS A 37 -5.98 -17.05 87.80
C LYS A 37 -5.85 -15.59 87.43
N HIS A 38 -5.79 -14.80 88.50
CA HIS A 38 -5.43 -13.40 88.52
C HIS A 38 -4.09 -13.18 87.81
N ALA A 39 -4.00 -12.09 87.05
CA ALA A 39 -2.81 -11.26 87.09
C ALA A 39 -3.15 -9.85 86.57
N VAL A 40 -3.20 -8.92 87.52
CA VAL A 40 -2.64 -7.56 87.40
C VAL A 40 -3.25 -6.67 86.30
N TYR A 41 -4.25 -5.88 86.69
CA TYR A 41 -4.55 -4.61 86.01
C TYR A 41 -3.87 -3.49 86.81
N ALA A 42 -2.75 -3.01 86.29
CA ALA A 42 -2.20 -1.71 86.63
C ALA A 42 -2.39 -0.77 85.43
N ASP A 43 -2.91 0.40 85.75
CA ASP A 43 -2.72 1.69 85.09
C ASP A 43 -3.34 1.96 83.71
N THR A 44 -4.50 2.60 83.79
CA THR A 44 -4.67 4.02 83.43
C THR A 44 -3.66 4.60 82.44
N HIS A 45 -4.06 4.82 81.18
CA HIS A 45 -3.79 6.05 80.44
C HIS A 45 -4.72 6.16 79.24
N ALA A 46 -5.75 6.99 79.38
CA ALA A 46 -6.50 7.52 78.25
C ALA A 46 -5.62 8.54 77.50
N ARG A 47 -5.19 8.22 76.28
CA ARG A 47 -4.86 9.20 75.25
C ARG A 47 -5.24 8.64 73.88
N ALA A 48 -6.06 9.40 73.17
CA ALA A 48 -6.38 9.20 71.76
C ALA A 48 -5.08 9.09 70.95
N ALA A 49 -4.93 8.01 70.19
CA ALA A 49 -3.82 7.81 69.27
C ALA A 49 -4.35 7.68 67.84
N TYR A 50 -4.26 8.79 67.12
CA TYR A 50 -4.38 8.88 65.67
C TYR A 50 -3.23 8.08 65.04
N THR A 51 -3.54 7.03 64.27
CA THR A 51 -2.55 6.09 63.74
C THR A 51 -1.61 6.78 62.73
N PRO A 52 -0.28 6.87 62.98
CA PRO A 52 0.65 7.68 62.18
C PRO A 52 1.26 6.89 60.99
N GLY A 53 0.45 6.12 60.27
CA GLY A 53 0.89 5.32 59.12
C GLY A 53 0.47 5.86 57.76
N TYR A 54 -0.68 6.55 57.69
CA TYR A 54 -1.28 6.99 56.43
C TYR A 54 -0.72 8.31 55.87
N SER A 55 0.00 9.08 56.70
CA SER A 55 0.50 10.41 56.30
C SER A 55 1.64 10.37 55.28
N ARG A 56 2.48 9.33 55.29
CA ARG A 56 3.65 9.24 54.40
C ARG A 56 3.29 8.67 53.03
N PHE A 57 2.34 7.73 53.00
CA PHE A 57 1.83 7.14 51.75
C PHE A 57 1.08 8.17 50.90
N VAL A 58 0.22 8.99 51.52
CA VAL A 58 -0.50 10.07 50.83
C VAL A 58 0.44 11.19 50.38
N ALA A 59 1.48 11.50 51.16
CA ALA A 59 2.50 12.47 50.76
C ALA A 59 3.31 11.99 49.55
N TRP A 60 3.66 10.71 49.47
CA TRP A 60 4.32 10.12 48.30
C TRP A 60 3.42 10.11 47.06
N MET A 61 2.14 9.81 47.22
CA MET A 61 1.19 9.78 46.09
C MET A 61 0.97 11.16 45.46
N LYS A 62 1.10 12.24 46.25
CA LYS A 62 1.09 13.63 45.76
C LYS A 62 2.29 13.99 44.88
N ILE A 63 3.41 13.27 44.98
CA ILE A 63 4.64 13.50 44.20
C ILE A 63 4.73 12.55 43.01
N VAL A 64 4.36 11.28 43.21
CA VAL A 64 4.42 10.25 42.16
C VAL A 64 3.45 10.57 41.02
N LEU A 65 2.25 11.06 41.32
CA LEU A 65 1.24 11.35 40.32
C LEU A 65 1.65 12.44 39.30
N PRO A 66 2.14 13.63 39.70
CA PRO A 66 2.64 14.60 38.74
C PRO A 66 3.91 14.13 38.02
N LEU A 67 4.78 13.34 38.68
CA LEU A 67 5.98 12.79 38.06
C LEU A 67 5.64 11.85 36.89
N ILE A 68 4.66 10.97 37.07
CA ILE A 68 4.18 10.08 36.00
C ILE A 68 3.55 10.89 34.86
N ALA A 69 2.79 11.94 35.17
CA ALA A 69 2.20 12.80 34.14
C ALA A 69 3.28 13.48 33.28
N VAL A 70 4.33 14.01 33.89
CA VAL A 70 5.47 14.61 33.18
C VAL A 70 6.23 13.55 32.37
N MET A 71 6.43 12.35 32.91
CA MET A 71 7.08 11.25 32.21
C MET A 71 6.30 10.83 30.95
N LEU A 72 4.97 10.71 31.04
CA LEU A 72 4.12 10.37 29.90
C LEU A 72 4.14 11.48 28.83
N LEU A 73 4.08 12.75 29.24
CA LEU A 73 4.22 13.89 28.33
C LEU A 73 5.57 13.90 27.61
N ALA A 74 6.66 13.64 28.34
CA ALA A 74 8.00 13.54 27.75
C ALA A 74 8.10 12.38 26.74
N MET A 75 7.45 11.25 27.02
CA MET A 75 7.42 10.11 26.10
C MET A 75 6.68 10.42 24.80
N VAL A 76 5.52 11.09 24.88
CA VAL A 76 4.78 11.56 23.70
C VAL A 76 5.56 12.62 22.93
N ALA A 77 6.24 13.54 23.63
CA ALA A 77 7.08 14.57 23.00
C ALA A 77 8.35 13.99 22.35
N ALA A 78 8.87 12.87 22.86
CA ALA A 78 10.01 12.16 22.29
C ALA A 78 9.63 11.25 21.09
N TRP A 79 8.35 10.87 20.98
CA TRP A 79 7.82 10.07 19.87
C TRP A 79 8.19 10.60 18.46
N PRO A 80 8.05 11.90 18.13
CA PRO A 80 8.45 12.42 16.82
C PRO A 80 9.96 12.35 16.56
N TYR A 81 10.81 12.30 17.60
CA TYR A 81 12.25 12.12 17.42
C TYR A 81 12.64 10.67 17.10
N LEU A 82 11.85 9.70 17.57
CA LEU A 82 11.97 8.30 17.15
C LEU A 82 11.56 8.15 15.67
N GLN A 83 10.42 8.74 15.27
CA GLN A 83 9.98 8.70 13.87
C GLN A 83 10.87 9.50 12.89
N ARG A 84 11.66 10.47 13.39
CA ARG A 84 12.64 11.17 12.54
C ARG A 84 13.83 10.31 12.13
N LYS A 85 14.06 9.15 12.76
CA LYS A 85 14.96 8.11 12.22
C LYS A 85 14.30 7.22 11.16
N ASP A 86 12.97 7.31 10.99
CA ASP A 86 12.19 6.46 10.10
C ASP A 86 11.73 7.17 8.81
N ASN A 87 12.06 8.45 8.62
CA ASN A 87 11.84 9.16 7.35
C ASN A 87 12.82 8.73 6.22
N LEU A 88 13.56 7.63 6.43
CA LEU A 88 14.34 6.91 5.41
C LEU A 88 13.87 5.45 5.23
N PHE A 89 12.80 5.00 5.91
CA PHE A 89 12.44 3.58 6.02
C PHE A 89 10.98 3.26 5.67
N ARG A 90 10.51 3.74 4.51
CA ARG A 90 9.47 3.03 3.71
C ARG A 90 10.09 2.33 2.50
N LEU A 91 11.30 1.80 2.65
CA LEU A 91 11.85 0.80 1.75
C LEU A 91 11.24 -0.55 2.11
N GLY A 92 10.54 -1.15 1.14
CA GLY A 92 10.05 -2.51 1.24
C GLY A 92 11.20 -3.46 1.58
N PHE A 93 11.13 -4.04 2.76
CA PHE A 93 11.83 -5.27 3.08
C PHE A 93 10.79 -6.21 3.69
N SER A 94 10.15 -7.01 2.83
CA SER A 94 10.10 -8.43 3.16
C SER A 94 11.54 -8.89 3.16
N ALA A 95 12.12 -8.93 4.36
CA ALA A 95 13.22 -9.83 4.64
C ALA A 95 12.78 -11.26 4.30
N LEU A 96 13.77 -12.16 4.13
CA LEU A 96 13.70 -13.56 3.69
C LEU A 96 13.83 -13.67 2.16
N THR A 97 14.99 -13.94 1.57
CA THR A 97 16.10 -14.80 2.02
C THR A 97 17.38 -14.30 1.36
N MET A 98 18.38 -13.94 2.17
CA MET A 98 19.75 -13.94 1.70
C MET A 98 20.14 -15.40 1.48
N SER A 99 20.12 -15.82 0.23
CA SER A 99 20.95 -16.92 -0.22
C SER A 99 22.05 -16.30 -1.07
N ASP A 100 23.26 -16.34 -0.51
CA ASP A 100 24.51 -16.16 -1.23
C ASP A 100 24.44 -16.79 -2.62
N THR A 101 24.67 -15.99 -3.65
CA THR A 101 25.81 -16.12 -4.58
C THR A 101 25.66 -15.04 -5.68
N GLU A 102 26.45 -13.97 -5.58
CA GLU A 102 26.93 -13.13 -6.69
C GLU A 102 25.93 -12.35 -7.58
N THR A 103 24.61 -12.53 -7.44
CA THR A 103 23.57 -11.85 -8.27
C THR A 103 22.55 -11.17 -7.38
N SER A 104 22.66 -9.85 -7.18
CA SER A 104 21.66 -9.08 -6.43
C SER A 104 20.36 -9.00 -7.24
N GLY A 105 19.39 -9.83 -6.86
CA GLY A 105 18.03 -9.82 -7.39
C GLY A 105 17.10 -9.05 -6.47
N MET A 106 16.28 -8.16 -7.04
CA MET A 106 15.22 -7.43 -6.34
C MET A 106 13.87 -7.87 -6.88
N VAL A 107 12.93 -8.20 -5.99
CA VAL A 107 11.55 -8.56 -6.33
C VAL A 107 10.69 -7.29 -6.31
N ASN A 108 9.71 -7.18 -7.21
CA ASN A 108 8.78 -6.04 -7.30
C ASN A 108 9.49 -4.69 -7.35
N VAL A 109 10.44 -4.55 -8.27
CA VAL A 109 11.16 -3.28 -8.44
C VAL A 109 10.21 -2.25 -9.00
N ARG A 110 10.25 -1.05 -8.42
CA ARG A 110 9.60 0.15 -8.94
C ARG A 110 10.61 1.27 -9.03
N TYR A 111 10.76 1.82 -10.21
CA TYR A 111 11.53 3.02 -10.50
C TYR A 111 10.59 4.13 -10.94
N VAL A 112 10.82 5.34 -10.45
CA VAL A 112 10.07 6.54 -10.83
C VAL A 112 11.06 7.61 -11.22
N GLY A 113 10.72 8.38 -12.25
CA GLY A 113 11.59 9.43 -12.75
C GLY A 113 10.84 10.43 -13.61
N THR A 114 11.58 11.37 -14.16
CA THR A 114 11.09 12.33 -15.14
C THR A 114 11.94 12.25 -16.40
N ASP A 115 11.30 12.28 -17.56
CA ASP A 115 12.01 12.31 -18.84
C ASP A 115 12.67 13.69 -19.07
N GLY A 116 13.49 13.81 -20.12
CA GLY A 116 14.14 15.09 -20.47
C GLY A 116 13.20 16.26 -20.81
N LYS A 117 11.89 16.04 -20.91
CA LYS A 117 10.87 17.08 -21.07
C LYS A 117 10.13 17.37 -19.75
N GLY A 118 10.48 16.70 -18.64
CA GLY A 118 9.84 16.83 -17.34
C GLY A 118 8.59 15.96 -17.16
N GLN A 119 8.34 15.01 -18.05
CA GLN A 119 7.17 14.11 -17.98
C GLN A 119 7.45 12.99 -16.98
N PRO A 120 6.59 12.78 -15.97
CA PRO A 120 6.77 11.71 -15.00
C PRO A 120 6.57 10.35 -15.67
N PHE A 121 7.46 9.41 -15.36
CA PHE A 121 7.36 8.03 -15.78
C PHE A 121 7.64 7.07 -14.63
N SER A 122 7.11 5.87 -14.75
CA SER A 122 7.26 4.78 -13.80
C SER A 122 7.62 3.51 -14.56
N VAL A 123 8.54 2.72 -14.02
CA VAL A 123 8.92 1.41 -14.53
C VAL A 123 8.82 0.43 -13.38
N THR A 124 8.08 -0.64 -13.60
CA THR A 124 7.90 -1.73 -12.64
C THR A 124 8.29 -3.05 -13.29
N ALA A 125 8.79 -3.98 -12.50
CA ALA A 125 9.05 -5.35 -12.95
C ALA A 125 8.80 -6.28 -11.77
N ASP A 126 8.27 -7.47 -12.07
CA ASP A 126 7.99 -8.48 -11.04
C ASP A 126 9.31 -8.98 -10.43
N LEU A 127 10.36 -9.05 -11.25
CA LEU A 127 11.71 -9.37 -10.81
C LEU A 127 12.75 -8.57 -11.61
N ALA A 128 13.77 -8.08 -10.93
CA ALA A 128 14.94 -7.47 -11.56
C ALA A 128 16.21 -8.13 -11.02
N ARG A 129 17.10 -8.60 -11.90
CA ARG A 129 18.37 -9.21 -11.51
C ARG A 129 19.52 -8.49 -12.18
N SER A 130 20.55 -8.14 -11.41
CA SER A 130 21.79 -7.60 -11.98
C SER A 130 22.65 -8.76 -12.46
N SER A 131 22.96 -8.83 -13.75
CA SER A 131 23.74 -9.93 -14.34
C SER A 131 25.22 -9.89 -13.94
N ASP A 132 25.68 -8.82 -13.30
CA ASP A 132 27.07 -8.60 -12.93
C ASP A 132 27.19 -7.73 -11.66
N LYS A 133 28.36 -7.80 -10.99
CA LYS A 133 28.63 -7.02 -9.76
C LYS A 133 28.53 -5.50 -9.96
N SER A 134 28.77 -5.01 -11.18
CA SER A 134 28.69 -3.57 -11.47
C SER A 134 27.27 -3.10 -11.81
N ALA A 135 26.30 -4.02 -11.89
CA ALA A 135 24.93 -3.77 -12.34
C ALA A 135 24.90 -3.00 -13.68
N ALA A 136 25.82 -3.35 -14.58
CA ALA A 136 25.89 -2.80 -15.92
C ALA A 136 24.74 -3.32 -16.79
N VAL A 137 24.31 -4.56 -16.51
CA VAL A 137 23.17 -5.20 -17.18
C VAL A 137 22.13 -5.63 -16.15
N ILE A 138 20.90 -5.17 -16.33
CA ILE A 138 19.76 -5.51 -15.46
C ILE A 138 18.75 -6.28 -16.30
N ASP A 139 18.53 -7.55 -15.96
CA ASP A 139 17.46 -8.36 -16.53
C ASP A 139 16.16 -8.12 -15.75
N LEU A 140 15.08 -7.88 -16.47
CA LEU A 140 13.75 -7.54 -15.97
C LEU A 140 12.76 -8.63 -16.42
N GLU A 141 11.98 -9.15 -15.50
CA GLU A 141 10.90 -10.10 -15.76
C GLU A 141 9.55 -9.38 -15.67
N LEU A 142 8.72 -9.56 -16.69
CA LEU A 142 7.43 -8.89 -16.86
C LEU A 142 7.49 -7.37 -16.64
N PRO A 143 8.41 -6.65 -17.33
CA PRO A 143 8.51 -5.21 -17.18
C PRO A 143 7.24 -4.50 -17.67
N LYS A 144 6.80 -3.52 -16.90
CA LYS A 144 5.71 -2.61 -17.21
C LYS A 144 6.21 -1.19 -17.04
N ALA A 145 5.92 -0.32 -17.99
CA ALA A 145 6.27 1.09 -17.91
C ALA A 145 5.06 1.96 -18.22
N ASP A 146 4.96 3.09 -17.56
CA ASP A 146 3.94 4.10 -17.76
C ASP A 146 4.58 5.48 -17.80
N ILE A 147 4.06 6.36 -18.66
CA ILE A 147 4.48 7.75 -18.76
C ILE A 147 3.26 8.64 -18.96
N THR A 148 3.20 9.74 -18.21
CA THR A 148 2.20 10.80 -18.42
C THR A 148 2.81 11.90 -19.27
N LEU A 149 2.20 12.19 -20.40
CA LEU A 149 2.65 13.20 -21.34
C LEU A 149 2.24 14.61 -20.89
N LYS A 150 2.83 15.63 -21.52
CA LYS A 150 2.55 17.04 -21.18
C LYS A 150 1.11 17.48 -21.43
N ASP A 151 0.44 16.85 -22.39
CA ASP A 151 -0.97 17.10 -22.71
C ASP A 151 -1.93 16.37 -21.75
N GLY A 152 -1.40 15.65 -20.76
CA GLY A 152 -2.17 14.85 -19.81
C GLY A 152 -2.53 13.46 -20.31
N SER A 153 -2.18 13.13 -21.56
CA SER A 153 -2.35 11.77 -22.06
C SER A 153 -1.35 10.81 -21.41
N TRP A 154 -1.61 9.50 -21.50
CA TRP A 154 -0.69 8.50 -20.97
C TRP A 154 -0.40 7.38 -21.96
N VAL A 155 0.83 6.87 -21.84
CA VAL A 155 1.31 5.71 -22.58
C VAL A 155 1.72 4.63 -21.59
N ALA A 156 1.31 3.40 -21.84
CA ALA A 156 1.76 2.22 -21.12
C ALA A 156 2.48 1.25 -22.05
N LEU A 157 3.46 0.54 -21.50
CA LEU A 157 4.24 -0.47 -22.18
C LEU A 157 4.34 -1.71 -21.29
N THR A 158 4.23 -2.88 -21.91
CA THR A 158 4.43 -4.18 -21.25
C THR A 158 5.27 -5.08 -22.14
N ALA A 159 6.05 -5.98 -21.54
CA ALA A 159 6.74 -7.06 -22.25
C ALA A 159 6.91 -8.27 -21.32
N ASP A 160 7.25 -9.43 -21.89
CA ASP A 160 7.53 -10.64 -21.10
C ASP A 160 8.89 -10.54 -20.41
N THR A 161 9.89 -10.02 -21.11
CA THR A 161 11.26 -9.85 -20.61
C THR A 161 11.87 -8.54 -21.08
N GLY A 162 12.76 -7.98 -20.28
CA GLY A 162 13.54 -6.79 -20.61
C GLY A 162 14.99 -6.93 -20.18
N ARG A 163 15.92 -6.36 -20.93
CA ARG A 163 17.33 -6.28 -20.57
C ARG A 163 17.80 -4.84 -20.70
N TYR A 164 18.17 -4.24 -19.58
CA TYR A 164 18.64 -2.87 -19.54
C TYR A 164 20.16 -2.81 -19.48
N LEU A 165 20.78 -2.29 -20.53
CA LEU A 165 22.22 -2.04 -20.62
C LEU A 165 22.50 -0.61 -20.16
N ARG A 166 22.80 -0.44 -18.87
CA ARG A 166 22.96 0.87 -18.20
C ARG A 166 24.04 1.74 -18.84
N ALA A 167 25.18 1.16 -19.19
CA ALA A 167 26.30 1.89 -19.82
C ALA A 167 25.90 2.51 -21.17
N LYS A 168 25.17 1.75 -21.99
CA LYS A 168 24.70 2.19 -23.30
C LYS A 168 23.45 3.07 -23.18
N GLY A 169 22.62 2.87 -22.17
CA GLY A 169 21.29 3.48 -22.05
C GLY A 169 20.30 2.84 -23.02
N VAL A 170 20.43 1.53 -23.24
CA VAL A 170 19.61 0.75 -24.17
C VAL A 170 18.78 -0.26 -23.38
N LEU A 171 17.50 -0.37 -23.71
CA LEU A 171 16.57 -1.34 -23.14
C LEU A 171 16.08 -2.26 -24.26
N ASP A 172 16.45 -3.53 -24.16
CA ASP A 172 16.01 -4.58 -25.08
C ASP A 172 14.78 -5.27 -24.49
N LEU A 173 13.64 -5.19 -25.17
CA LEU A 173 12.40 -5.84 -24.77
C LEU A 173 12.14 -7.03 -25.69
N LYS A 174 11.72 -8.15 -25.10
CA LYS A 174 11.41 -9.38 -25.83
C LYS A 174 10.18 -10.07 -25.26
N GLY A 175 9.39 -10.64 -26.17
CA GLY A 175 8.15 -11.34 -25.90
C GLY A 175 7.00 -10.37 -25.64
N LYS A 176 5.94 -10.49 -26.46
CA LYS A 176 4.66 -9.77 -26.32
C LYS A 176 4.82 -8.30 -25.95
N VAL A 177 5.70 -7.59 -26.63
CA VAL A 177 5.87 -6.16 -26.42
C VAL A 177 4.60 -5.46 -26.87
N ASN A 178 3.91 -4.84 -25.93
CA ASN A 178 2.67 -4.11 -26.18
C ASN A 178 2.80 -2.68 -25.68
N VAL A 179 2.44 -1.72 -26.52
CA VAL A 179 2.41 -0.29 -26.20
C VAL A 179 1.00 0.22 -26.42
N PHE A 180 0.44 0.89 -25.43
CA PHE A 180 -0.92 1.43 -25.45
C PHE A 180 -0.88 2.94 -25.20
N HIS A 181 -1.72 3.68 -25.92
CA HIS A 181 -1.98 5.10 -25.70
C HIS A 181 -3.47 5.30 -25.46
N ASP A 182 -3.80 6.17 -24.51
CA ASP A 182 -5.19 6.44 -24.07
C ASP A 182 -6.16 6.94 -25.15
N SER A 183 -5.66 7.52 -26.26
CA SER A 183 -6.43 7.93 -27.43
C SER A 183 -6.86 6.75 -28.32
N GLY A 184 -6.61 5.51 -27.88
CA GLY A 184 -7.08 4.29 -28.53
C GLY A 184 -6.07 3.69 -29.52
N TYR A 185 -4.79 4.05 -29.40
CA TYR A 185 -3.74 3.43 -30.20
C TYR A 185 -3.08 2.27 -29.43
N GLU A 186 -2.83 1.17 -30.12
CA GLU A 186 -2.10 0.02 -29.60
C GLU A 186 -1.07 -0.47 -30.62
N LEU A 187 0.14 -0.81 -30.15
CA LEU A 187 1.23 -1.34 -30.96
C LEU A 187 1.76 -2.63 -30.31
N LYS A 188 1.77 -3.72 -31.09
CA LYS A 188 2.21 -5.05 -30.68
C LYS A 188 3.38 -5.53 -31.53
N THR A 189 4.42 -6.05 -30.88
CA THR A 189 5.60 -6.62 -31.54
C THR A 189 6.27 -7.68 -30.66
N ASP A 190 7.13 -8.52 -31.24
CA ASP A 190 7.79 -9.60 -30.49
C ASP A 190 9.08 -9.13 -29.82
N ALA A 191 9.75 -8.13 -30.38
CA ALA A 191 10.95 -7.53 -29.81
C ALA A 191 11.04 -6.04 -30.16
N ALA A 192 11.60 -5.26 -29.24
CA ALA A 192 11.88 -3.85 -29.45
C ALA A 192 13.15 -3.44 -28.70
N GLU A 193 14.03 -2.70 -29.38
CA GLU A 193 15.21 -2.06 -28.79
C GLU A 193 14.91 -0.58 -28.59
N LEU A 194 15.06 -0.10 -27.36
CA LEU A 194 14.80 1.28 -26.99
C LEU A 194 16.10 1.96 -26.56
N ASN A 195 16.52 2.98 -27.29
CA ASN A 195 17.61 3.86 -26.88
C ASN A 195 17.06 5.01 -26.05
N LEU A 196 17.25 4.96 -24.73
CA LEU A 196 16.71 5.94 -23.78
C LEU A 196 17.36 7.32 -23.92
N LYS A 197 18.63 7.37 -24.35
CA LYS A 197 19.36 8.64 -24.53
C LYS A 197 18.86 9.40 -25.76
N GLN A 198 18.68 8.69 -26.86
CA GLN A 198 18.22 9.27 -28.13
C GLN A 198 16.70 9.37 -28.23
N GLY A 199 15.96 8.59 -27.43
CA GLY A 199 14.50 8.50 -27.53
C GLY A 199 14.05 7.78 -28.81
N THR A 200 14.84 6.82 -29.28
CA THR A 200 14.59 6.05 -30.51
C THR A 200 14.16 4.63 -30.13
N VAL A 201 13.14 4.09 -30.81
CA VAL A 201 12.75 2.68 -30.69
C VAL A 201 12.95 1.99 -32.03
N VAL A 202 13.49 0.79 -32.05
CA VAL A 202 13.65 -0.03 -33.25
C VAL A 202 13.04 -1.40 -32.99
N SER A 203 12.18 -1.86 -33.90
CA SER A 203 11.75 -3.26 -33.97
C SER A 203 12.10 -3.82 -35.34
N HIS A 204 12.83 -4.94 -35.33
CA HIS A 204 13.13 -5.73 -36.51
C HIS A 204 12.18 -6.92 -36.68
N THR A 205 11.14 -7.00 -35.84
CA THR A 205 10.13 -8.06 -35.86
C THR A 205 8.81 -7.53 -36.37
N THR A 206 7.87 -8.43 -36.66
CA THR A 206 6.55 -8.03 -37.14
C THR A 206 5.90 -7.07 -36.14
N VAL A 207 5.37 -5.96 -36.65
CA VAL A 207 4.65 -4.96 -35.85
C VAL A 207 3.21 -4.92 -36.31
N ARG A 208 2.29 -4.93 -35.35
CA ARG A 208 0.86 -4.70 -35.58
C ARG A 208 0.45 -3.46 -34.82
N GLY A 209 -0.07 -2.47 -35.52
CA GLY A 209 -0.65 -1.27 -34.92
C GLY A 209 -2.15 -1.24 -35.14
N GLN A 210 -2.88 -0.76 -34.15
CA GLN A 210 -4.32 -0.50 -34.21
C GLN A 210 -4.58 0.91 -33.71
N GLY A 211 -5.54 1.59 -34.32
CA GLY A 211 -5.96 2.92 -33.91
C GLY A 211 -7.35 3.27 -34.43
N PRO A 212 -7.89 4.45 -34.07
CA PRO A 212 -9.26 4.83 -34.41
C PRO A 212 -9.58 4.83 -35.90
N ILE A 213 -8.55 5.03 -36.74
CA ILE A 213 -8.69 5.16 -38.20
C ILE A 213 -8.41 3.86 -38.96
N GLY A 214 -7.96 2.80 -38.29
CA GLY A 214 -7.53 1.58 -38.98
C GLY A 214 -6.50 0.73 -38.25
N GLU A 215 -5.96 -0.24 -38.97
CA GLU A 215 -4.89 -1.13 -38.53
C GLU A 215 -3.72 -1.11 -39.50
N ILE A 216 -2.51 -1.29 -38.97
CA ILE A 216 -1.28 -1.41 -39.74
C ILE A 216 -0.55 -2.71 -39.37
N ARG A 217 0.05 -3.35 -40.37
CA ARG A 217 0.93 -4.51 -40.19
C ARG A 217 2.21 -4.28 -40.97
N SER A 218 3.36 -4.39 -40.33
CA SER A 218 4.67 -4.23 -40.98
C SER A 218 5.67 -5.29 -40.52
N GLN A 219 6.77 -5.45 -41.25
CA GLN A 219 7.86 -6.35 -40.87
C GLN A 219 8.83 -5.75 -39.86
N GLY A 220 8.82 -4.43 -39.71
CA GLY A 220 9.60 -3.70 -38.72
C GLY A 220 9.07 -2.28 -38.52
N MET A 221 9.67 -1.58 -37.56
CA MET A 221 9.31 -0.21 -37.21
C MET A 221 10.51 0.51 -36.60
N THR A 222 10.66 1.78 -36.93
CA THR A 222 11.57 2.70 -36.25
C THR A 222 10.79 3.92 -35.80
N LEU A 223 10.94 4.27 -34.53
CA LEU A 223 10.34 5.43 -33.90
C LEU A 223 11.45 6.40 -33.51
N PHE A 224 11.27 7.66 -33.85
CA PHE A 224 12.21 8.75 -33.60
C PHE A 224 11.61 9.79 -32.67
N ASP A 225 12.48 10.64 -32.12
CA ASP A 225 12.11 11.85 -31.38
C ASP A 225 11.12 11.60 -30.23
N LYS A 226 11.27 10.48 -29.52
CA LYS A 226 10.39 10.06 -28.42
C LYS A 226 8.92 9.91 -28.85
N GLY A 227 8.67 9.40 -30.05
CA GLY A 227 7.34 9.04 -30.54
C GLY A 227 6.72 10.07 -31.47
N LYS A 228 7.43 11.14 -31.81
CA LYS A 228 6.93 12.15 -32.75
C LYS A 228 6.81 11.61 -34.18
N THR A 229 7.72 10.74 -34.56
CA THR A 229 7.78 10.18 -35.93
C THR A 229 7.90 8.67 -35.84
N ILE A 230 7.04 7.95 -36.55
CA ILE A 230 7.05 6.49 -36.63
C ILE A 230 7.16 6.10 -38.11
N VAL A 231 8.15 5.27 -38.43
CA VAL A 231 8.43 4.76 -39.76
C VAL A 231 8.30 3.25 -39.74
N PHE A 232 7.34 2.72 -40.50
CA PHE A 232 7.19 1.28 -40.67
C PHE A 232 8.07 0.79 -41.82
N THR A 233 8.81 -0.30 -41.60
CA THR A 233 9.82 -0.80 -42.53
C THR A 233 9.46 -2.19 -43.07
N GLY A 234 9.99 -2.50 -44.25
CA GLY A 234 9.70 -3.74 -44.98
C GLY A 234 8.29 -3.77 -45.59
N LYS A 235 7.77 -4.98 -45.81
CA LYS A 235 6.41 -5.18 -46.34
C LYS A 235 5.39 -4.66 -45.34
N THR A 236 4.60 -3.69 -45.77
CA THR A 236 3.65 -2.98 -44.91
C THR A 236 2.25 -2.96 -45.54
N TYR A 237 1.25 -3.25 -44.72
CA TYR A 237 -0.17 -3.24 -45.08
C TYR A 237 -0.90 -2.29 -44.14
N LEU A 238 -1.68 -1.37 -44.72
CA LEU A 238 -2.53 -0.44 -43.98
C LEU A 238 -3.98 -0.69 -44.38
N THR A 239 -4.83 -0.95 -43.39
CA THR A 239 -6.28 -1.08 -43.56
C THR A 239 -6.94 0.09 -42.89
N LEU A 240 -7.60 0.95 -43.66
CA LEU A 240 -8.30 2.12 -43.12
C LEU A 240 -9.79 1.81 -42.97
N TYR A 241 -10.35 2.19 -41.83
CA TYR A 241 -11.78 2.12 -41.61
C TYR A 241 -12.45 3.40 -42.16
N PRO A 242 -13.44 3.28 -43.05
CA PRO A 242 -14.16 4.44 -43.53
C PRO A 242 -14.90 5.12 -42.37
N GLY A 243 -14.62 6.39 -42.15
CA GLY A 243 -15.38 7.20 -41.20
C GLY A 243 -16.85 7.33 -41.63
N PRO A 244 -17.75 7.70 -40.71
CA PRO A 244 -19.16 7.92 -41.03
C PRO A 244 -19.27 8.93 -42.17
N ARG A 245 -19.75 8.46 -43.33
CA ARG A 245 -20.04 9.33 -44.47
C ARG A 245 -21.11 10.33 -44.03
N LYS A 246 -20.75 11.60 -43.94
CA LYS A 246 -21.73 12.68 -43.80
C LYS A 246 -22.51 12.72 -45.12
N GLY A 247 -23.68 12.06 -45.13
CA GLY A 247 -24.54 11.99 -46.32
C GLY A 247 -24.92 13.40 -46.80
N PRO A 248 -25.30 13.56 -48.09
CA PRO A 248 -25.75 14.84 -48.61
C PRO A 248 -26.88 15.36 -47.72
N ARG A 249 -26.75 16.59 -47.19
CA ARG A 249 -27.90 17.27 -46.61
C ARG A 249 -28.88 17.45 -47.75
N VAL A 250 -29.93 16.64 -47.78
CA VAL A 250 -31.10 16.92 -48.61
C VAL A 250 -31.66 18.23 -48.08
N SER A 251 -31.31 19.32 -48.75
CA SER A 251 -31.96 20.61 -48.55
C SER A 251 -33.38 20.41 -49.05
N GLY A 252 -34.31 20.20 -48.12
CA GLY A 252 -35.73 20.11 -48.41
C GLY A 252 -36.16 21.40 -49.10
N GLY A 253 -36.28 21.35 -50.42
CA GLY A 253 -36.92 22.40 -51.20
C GLY A 253 -38.40 22.43 -50.82
N THR A 254 -38.83 23.58 -50.32
CA THR A 254 -40.22 24.00 -50.19
C THR A 254 -41.00 23.62 -51.45
N GLN A 255 -41.98 22.73 -51.33
CA GLN A 255 -43.05 22.65 -52.31
C GLN A 255 -44.24 23.45 -51.78
N GLN A 256 -44.73 24.29 -52.68
CA GLN A 256 -45.83 25.24 -52.55
C GLN A 256 -47.18 24.52 -52.51
#